data_AF-A0AAW8RRX6-F1
#
_entry.id   AF-A0AAW8RRX6-F1
#
_cell.length_a   1.000
_cell.length_b   1.000
_cell.length_c   1.000
_cell.angle_alpha   90.00
_cell.angle_beta   90.00
_cell.angle_gamma   90.00
#
_symmetry.space_group_name_H-M   'P 1'
#
loop_
_entity.id
_entity.type
_entity.pdbx_description
1 polymer ?
#
loop_
_entity_poly.entity_id
_entity_poly.type
_entity_poly.pdbx_seq_one_letter_code
_entity_poly.pdbx_strand_id
1 'polypeptide(L)'
;MEKTKHVLLSTNIIFIFLLSYGLVLTLSAFFLASPNELTMGMLRIIKSPSNLITDYVHIAGVGPAFLNSGLLTLSSLFLLRKHKHHFCSLTVSVIMMLSGFSFFGKNIINSAPIILGCLLYLRIHHSGRQDLLVMGLLSTCLSPIVSTIYCAPDHFFISNTFIALASGLFIGYTILPIFEFLKVHTKELNLYNMGFPLDSLGFLETWPRGTF
;
A
#
# COMPACT_ATOMS: atom_id res chain seq x y z
N MET A 1 -8.24 1.63 43.73
CA MET A 1 -7.63 2.33 42.58
C MET A 1 -8.20 1.75 41.32
N GLU A 2 -8.96 2.60 40.65
CA GLU A 2 -9.85 2.34 39.53
C GLU A 2 -9.04 1.83 38.32
N LYS A 3 -9.34 0.61 37.85
CA LYS A 3 -8.83 0.12 36.57
C LYS A 3 -9.37 1.06 35.49
N THR A 4 -8.53 1.95 35.01
CA THR A 4 -8.77 2.79 33.84
C THR A 4 -9.10 1.86 32.67
N LYS A 5 -10.39 1.61 32.46
CA LYS A 5 -10.93 1.12 31.18
C LYS A 5 -10.60 2.24 30.18
N HIS A 6 -9.39 2.22 29.63
CA HIS A 6 -9.19 2.83 28.32
C HIS A 6 -10.26 2.22 27.44
N VAL A 7 -11.21 3.05 27.01
CA VAL A 7 -12.26 2.68 26.07
C VAL A 7 -11.54 2.36 24.75
N LEU A 8 -11.03 1.13 24.64
CA LEU A 8 -10.59 0.54 23.40
C LEU A 8 -11.80 0.61 22.48
N LEU A 9 -11.74 1.50 21.49
CA LEU A 9 -12.77 1.61 20.47
C LEU A 9 -13.05 0.20 19.94
N SER A 10 -14.31 -0.23 19.95
CA SER A 10 -14.64 -1.58 19.49
C SER A 10 -14.13 -1.78 18.06
N THR A 11 -13.55 -2.94 17.78
CA THR A 11 -13.05 -3.37 16.47
C THR A 11 -14.03 -3.03 15.34
N ASN A 12 -15.33 -3.19 15.61
CA ASN A 12 -16.40 -2.91 14.67
C ASN A 12 -16.55 -1.41 14.38
N ILE A 13 -16.42 -0.56 15.40
CA ILE A 13 -16.50 0.90 15.24
C ILE A 13 -15.31 1.39 14.42
N ILE A 14 -14.10 0.89 14.69
CA ILE A 14 -12.90 1.24 13.91
C ILE A 14 -13.10 0.85 12.44
N PHE A 15 -13.59 -0.36 12.19
CA PHE A 15 -13.84 -0.80 10.83
C PHE A 15 -14.89 0.06 10.12
N ILE A 16 -16.03 0.36 10.78
CA ILE A 16 -17.09 1.19 10.21
C ILE A 16 -16.55 2.58 9.89
N PHE A 17 -15.74 3.16 10.79
CA PHE A 17 -15.07 4.43 10.55
C PHE A 17 -14.18 4.38 9.29
N LEU A 18 -13.27 3.41 9.19
CA LEU A 18 -12.38 3.29 8.03
C LEU A 18 -13.14 2.98 6.73
N LEU A 19 -14.20 2.16 6.82
CA LEU A 19 -15.08 1.86 5.69
C LEU A 19 -15.80 3.12 5.22
N SER A 20 -16.35 3.91 6.14
CA SER A 20 -17.01 5.18 5.82
C SER A 20 -16.04 6.16 5.18
N TYR A 21 -14.80 6.24 5.67
CA TYR A 21 -13.75 7.05 5.09
C TYR A 21 -13.44 6.65 3.63
N GLY A 22 -13.20 5.36 3.37
CA GLY A 22 -12.97 4.87 2.01
C GLY A 22 -14.15 5.12 1.08
N LEU A 23 -15.38 4.91 1.56
CA LEU A 23 -16.61 5.20 0.81
C LEU A 23 -16.76 6.69 0.49
N VAL A 24 -16.48 7.58 1.44
CA VAL A 24 -16.55 9.03 1.21
C VAL A 24 -15.57 9.45 0.12
N LEU A 25 -14.33 8.94 0.13
CA LEU A 25 -13.36 9.22 -0.94
C LEU A 25 -13.87 8.74 -2.30
N THR A 26 -14.33 7.50 -2.39
CA THR A 26 -14.88 6.95 -3.64
C THR A 26 -16.10 7.73 -4.12
N LEU A 27 -17.03 8.09 -3.23
CA LEU A 27 -18.23 8.85 -3.59
C LEU A 27 -17.88 10.27 -4.02
N SER A 28 -16.96 10.95 -3.32
CA SER A 28 -16.51 12.29 -3.71
C SER A 28 -15.93 12.33 -5.12
N ALA A 29 -15.28 11.25 -5.57
CA ALA A 29 -14.76 11.16 -6.93
C ALA A 29 -15.87 11.28 -8.00
N PHE A 30 -17.04 10.65 -7.76
CA PHE A 30 -18.20 10.73 -8.66
C PHE A 30 -18.89 12.09 -8.64
N PHE A 31 -18.73 12.88 -7.58
CA PHE A 31 -19.21 14.27 -7.54
C PHE A 31 -18.25 15.24 -8.22
N LEU A 32 -16.95 14.94 -8.21
CA LEU A 32 -15.90 15.82 -8.71
C LEU A 32 -15.59 15.66 -10.21
N ALA A 33 -15.94 14.53 -10.81
CA ALA A 33 -15.65 14.26 -12.22
C ALA A 33 -16.76 13.41 -12.87
N SER A 34 -16.92 13.58 -14.18
CA SER A 34 -17.84 12.75 -14.97
C SER A 34 -17.35 11.29 -15.05
N PRO A 35 -18.25 10.30 -15.26
CA PRO A 35 -17.84 8.90 -15.37
C PRO A 35 -16.78 8.64 -16.45
N ASN A 36 -16.78 9.40 -17.54
CA ASN A 36 -15.80 9.25 -18.62
C ASN A 36 -14.42 9.82 -18.23
N GLU A 37 -14.38 10.91 -17.47
CA GLU A 37 -13.13 11.45 -16.92
C GLU A 37 -12.55 10.52 -15.86
N LEU A 38 -13.40 9.87 -15.06
CA LEU A 38 -12.97 8.88 -14.08
C LEU A 38 -12.29 7.69 -14.74
N THR A 39 -12.90 7.09 -15.77
CA THR A 39 -12.32 5.93 -16.46
C THR A 39 -11.03 6.29 -17.19
N MET A 40 -11.03 7.41 -17.93
CA MET A 40 -9.83 7.88 -18.63
C MET A 40 -8.72 8.29 -17.67
N GLY A 41 -9.05 8.93 -16.56
CA GLY A 41 -8.09 9.30 -15.52
C GLY A 41 -7.48 8.09 -14.84
N MET A 42 -8.28 7.08 -14.48
CA MET A 42 -7.77 5.81 -13.94
C MET A 42 -6.83 5.10 -14.94
N LEU A 43 -7.16 5.12 -16.24
CA LEU A 43 -6.27 4.58 -17.27
C LEU A 43 -4.96 5.36 -17.38
N ARG A 44 -4.98 6.69 -17.24
CA ARG A 44 -3.75 7.50 -17.18
C ARG A 44 -2.91 7.15 -15.96
N ILE A 45 -3.51 7.03 -14.78
CA ILE A 45 -2.83 6.63 -13.54
C ILE A 45 -2.09 5.29 -13.71
N ILE A 46 -2.72 4.33 -14.37
CA ILE A 46 -2.14 3.00 -14.61
C ILE A 46 -0.98 3.07 -15.60
N LYS A 47 -1.09 3.88 -16.65
CA LYS A 47 -0.08 3.98 -17.72
C LYS A 47 1.06 4.93 -17.39
N SER A 48 0.88 5.84 -16.44
CA SER A 48 1.92 6.77 -16.03
C SER A 48 2.99 6.07 -15.18
N PRO A 49 4.28 6.34 -15.41
CA PRO A 49 5.33 5.88 -14.52
C PRO A 49 5.08 6.47 -13.14
N SER A 50 4.78 5.60 -12.19
CA SER A 50 4.37 6.01 -10.85
C SER A 50 5.62 6.16 -9.98
N ASN A 51 6.31 7.29 -10.09
CA ASN A 51 7.42 7.61 -9.19
C ASN A 51 6.86 8.07 -7.82
N LEU A 52 7.60 7.94 -6.72
CA LEU A 52 7.08 8.29 -5.39
C LEU A 52 6.63 9.77 -5.27
N ILE A 53 7.20 10.66 -6.09
CA ILE A 53 6.88 12.10 -6.15
C ILE A 53 5.75 12.41 -7.18
N THR A 54 5.21 11.41 -7.88
CA THR A 54 4.18 11.65 -8.90
C THR A 54 2.83 11.94 -8.29
N ASP A 55 2.33 13.16 -8.54
CA ASP A 55 1.03 13.61 -8.09
C ASP A 55 -0.08 13.19 -9.08
N TYR A 56 -0.95 12.28 -8.68
CA TYR A 56 -2.08 11.84 -9.51
C TYR A 56 -3.17 12.90 -9.67
N VAL A 57 -3.27 13.86 -8.76
CA VAL A 57 -4.17 15.00 -8.93
C VAL A 57 -3.72 15.82 -10.14
N HIS A 58 -2.42 16.02 -10.29
CA HIS A 58 -1.85 16.72 -11.44
C HIS A 58 -1.95 15.90 -12.75
N ILE A 59 -1.73 14.58 -12.70
CA ILE A 59 -1.70 13.72 -13.89
C ILE A 59 -3.11 13.40 -14.44
N ALA A 60 -4.04 13.07 -13.55
CA ALA A 60 -5.34 12.52 -13.91
C ALA A 60 -6.52 13.40 -13.46
N GLY A 61 -6.28 14.37 -12.57
CA GLY A 61 -7.31 15.23 -11.99
C GLY A 61 -7.76 14.76 -10.61
N VAL A 62 -8.50 15.64 -9.92
CA VAL A 62 -8.94 15.42 -8.52
C VAL A 62 -9.84 14.18 -8.42
N GLY A 63 -10.85 14.04 -9.28
CA GLY A 63 -11.79 12.91 -9.25
C GLY A 63 -11.09 11.54 -9.35
N PRO A 64 -10.30 11.27 -10.40
CA PRO A 64 -9.59 9.99 -10.55
C PRO A 64 -8.61 9.68 -9.42
N ALA A 65 -7.92 10.70 -8.88
CA ALA A 65 -7.02 10.52 -7.75
C ALA A 65 -7.76 10.08 -6.47
N PHE A 66 -8.91 10.71 -6.17
CA PHE A 66 -9.78 10.31 -5.06
C PHE A 66 -10.40 8.93 -5.28
N LEU A 67 -10.75 8.58 -6.52
CA LEU A 67 -11.27 7.26 -6.85
C LEU A 67 -10.22 6.17 -6.60
N ASN A 68 -8.98 6.39 -7.07
CA ASN A 68 -7.86 5.48 -6.82
C ASN A 68 -7.63 5.30 -5.31
N SER A 69 -7.61 6.40 -4.56
CA SER A 69 -7.39 6.36 -3.11
C SER A 69 -8.47 5.61 -2.34
N GLY A 70 -9.74 5.90 -2.65
CA GLY A 70 -10.88 5.20 -2.05
C GLY A 70 -10.87 3.71 -2.39
N LEU A 71 -10.61 3.34 -3.65
CA LEU A 71 -10.57 1.93 -4.06
C LEU A 71 -9.43 1.15 -3.42
N LEU A 72 -8.23 1.73 -3.29
CA LEU A 72 -7.12 1.08 -2.57
C LEU A 72 -7.45 0.88 -1.10
N THR A 73 -8.04 1.89 -0.47
CA THR A 73 -8.46 1.84 0.94
C THR A 73 -9.50 0.74 1.16
N LEU A 74 -10.55 0.72 0.34
CA LEU A 74 -11.61 -0.30 0.40
C LEU A 74 -11.07 -1.71 0.12
N SER A 75 -10.19 -1.86 -0.87
CA SER A 75 -9.55 -3.15 -1.19
C SER A 75 -8.70 -3.66 -0.03
N SER A 76 -7.95 -2.77 0.62
CA SER A 76 -7.14 -3.09 1.81
C SER A 76 -8.00 -3.51 3.00
N LEU A 77 -9.10 -2.78 3.25
CA LEU A 77 -10.06 -3.13 4.30
C LEU A 77 -10.75 -4.47 4.03
N PHE A 78 -11.13 -4.73 2.78
CA PHE A 78 -11.70 -6.01 2.36
C PHE A 78 -10.72 -7.16 2.63
N LEU A 79 -9.45 -6.96 2.28
CA LEU A 79 -8.39 -7.95 2.51
C LEU A 79 -8.22 -8.24 4.01
N LEU A 80 -8.14 -7.21 4.86
CA LEU A 80 -8.06 -7.36 6.31
C LEU A 80 -9.28 -8.09 6.88
N ARG A 81 -10.49 -7.74 6.42
CA ARG A 81 -11.73 -8.39 6.86
C ARG A 81 -11.79 -9.85 6.44
N LYS A 82 -11.38 -10.18 5.22
CA LYS A 82 -11.31 -11.56 4.70
C LYS A 82 -10.41 -12.45 5.57
N HIS A 83 -9.32 -11.90 6.08
CA HIS A 83 -8.40 -12.59 7.00
C HIS A 83 -8.78 -12.46 8.49
N LYS A 84 -9.99 -11.98 8.80
CA LYS A 84 -10.55 -11.81 10.15
C LYS A 84 -9.71 -10.92 11.07
N HIS A 85 -9.00 -9.95 10.51
CA HIS A 85 -8.07 -9.06 11.23
C HIS A 85 -8.75 -8.29 12.38
N HIS A 86 -8.07 -8.20 13.53
CA HIS A 86 -8.50 -7.36 14.64
C HIS A 86 -8.04 -5.90 14.47
N PHE A 87 -8.97 -5.02 14.12
CA PHE A 87 -8.74 -3.58 14.01
C PHE A 87 -8.36 -2.94 15.34
N CYS A 88 -7.22 -2.26 15.35
CA CYS A 88 -6.70 -1.47 16.46
C CYS A 88 -6.20 -0.10 15.97
N SER A 89 -5.68 0.74 16.87
CA SER A 89 -5.13 2.06 16.52
C SER A 89 -4.02 1.99 15.46
N LEU A 90 -3.16 0.97 15.52
CA LEU A 90 -2.13 0.73 14.49
C LEU A 90 -2.74 0.50 13.11
N THR A 91 -3.85 -0.24 13.02
CA THR A 91 -4.56 -0.47 11.76
C THR A 91 -5.11 0.83 11.19
N VAL A 92 -5.61 1.73 12.03
CA VAL A 92 -6.07 3.06 11.60
C VAL A 92 -4.91 3.84 10.99
N SER A 93 -3.76 3.92 11.68
CA SER A 93 -2.60 4.64 11.18
C SER A 93 -2.11 4.09 9.83
N VAL A 94 -2.02 2.76 9.71
CA VAL A 94 -1.57 2.11 8.47
C VAL A 94 -2.54 2.35 7.31
N ILE A 95 -3.84 2.26 7.54
CA ILE A 95 -4.84 2.50 6.49
C ILE A 95 -4.88 3.97 6.07
N MET A 96 -4.78 4.91 7.01
CA MET A 96 -4.72 6.34 6.69
C MET A 96 -3.44 6.69 5.92
N MET A 97 -2.30 6.09 6.28
CA MET A 97 -1.04 6.27 5.57
C MET A 97 -1.08 5.66 4.16
N LEU A 98 -1.65 4.46 4.02
CA LEU A 98 -1.86 3.81 2.72
C LEU A 98 -2.76 4.66 1.81
N SER A 99 -3.82 5.24 2.37
CA SER A 99 -4.69 6.20 1.67
C SER A 99 -3.92 7.46 1.25
N GLY A 100 -3.08 8.03 2.12
CA GLY A 100 -2.24 9.16 1.77
C GLY A 100 -1.30 8.87 0.60
N PHE A 101 -0.57 7.75 0.65
CA PHE A 101 0.33 7.36 -0.43
C PHE A 101 -0.38 7.03 -1.74
N SER A 102 -1.64 6.60 -1.71
CA SER A 102 -2.40 6.32 -2.94
C SER A 102 -2.66 7.55 -3.82
N PHE A 103 -2.50 8.77 -3.30
CA PHE A 103 -2.47 9.99 -4.11
C PHE A 103 -1.14 10.17 -4.86
N PHE A 104 -0.08 9.51 -4.39
CA PHE A 104 1.29 9.68 -4.85
C PHE A 104 1.86 8.37 -5.41
N GLY A 105 1.81 8.19 -6.71
CA GLY A 105 2.51 7.09 -7.38
C GLY A 105 2.09 5.66 -6.98
N LYS A 106 0.91 5.48 -6.37
CA LYS A 106 0.47 4.17 -5.87
C LYS A 106 -0.94 3.82 -6.34
N ASN A 107 -1.05 2.72 -7.07
CA ASN A 107 -2.30 2.22 -7.64
C ASN A 107 -2.50 0.72 -7.33
N ILE A 108 -3.64 0.17 -7.71
CA ILE A 108 -3.96 -1.25 -7.40
C ILE A 108 -2.99 -2.20 -8.10
N ILE A 109 -2.58 -1.86 -9.33
CA ILE A 109 -1.76 -2.72 -10.18
C ILE A 109 -0.33 -2.79 -9.66
N ASN A 110 0.28 -1.66 -9.31
CA ASN A 110 1.64 -1.62 -8.79
C ASN A 110 1.75 -2.17 -7.36
N SER A 111 0.65 -2.13 -6.59
CA SER A 111 0.62 -2.65 -5.22
C SER A 111 0.36 -4.15 -5.16
N ALA A 112 -0.31 -4.73 -6.16
CA ALA A 112 -0.71 -6.13 -6.16
C ALA A 112 0.47 -7.11 -6.05
N PRO A 113 1.59 -6.96 -6.79
CA PRO A 113 2.76 -7.86 -6.67
C PRO A 113 3.33 -7.92 -5.26
N ILE A 114 3.41 -6.76 -4.58
CA ILE A 114 3.93 -6.67 -3.21
C ILE A 114 2.99 -7.38 -2.24
N ILE A 115 1.68 -7.12 -2.33
CA ILE A 115 0.67 -7.80 -1.50
C ILE A 115 0.73 -9.32 -1.72
N LEU A 116 0.85 -9.75 -2.98
CA LEU A 116 0.97 -11.18 -3.32
C LEU A 116 2.22 -11.81 -2.71
N GLY A 117 3.37 -11.12 -2.74
CA GLY A 117 4.59 -11.56 -2.06
C GLY A 117 4.40 -11.69 -0.55
N CYS A 118 3.78 -10.71 0.09
CA CYS A 118 3.45 -10.76 1.52
C CYS A 118 2.50 -11.92 1.84
N LEU A 119 1.44 -12.11 1.06
CA LEU A 119 0.49 -13.21 1.25
C LEU A 119 1.16 -14.58 1.06
N LEU A 120 2.08 -14.71 0.10
CA LEU A 120 2.84 -15.93 -0.11
C LEU A 120 3.70 -16.26 1.12
N TYR A 121 4.42 -15.27 1.66
CA TYR A 121 5.20 -15.44 2.88
C TYR A 121 4.33 -15.89 4.06
N LEU A 122 3.19 -15.22 4.29
CA LEU A 122 2.25 -15.58 5.34
C LEU A 122 1.69 -16.99 5.19
N ARG A 123 1.41 -17.41 3.96
CA ARG A 123 0.89 -18.75 3.68
C ARG A 123 1.92 -19.84 3.97
N ILE A 124 3.20 -19.58 3.70
CA ILE A 124 4.29 -20.55 3.87
C ILE A 124 4.73 -20.65 5.34
N HIS A 125 5.01 -19.52 5.99
CA HIS A 125 5.68 -19.51 7.30
C HIS A 125 4.74 -19.29 8.48
N HIS A 126 3.66 -18.53 8.29
CA HIS A 126 2.86 -18.01 9.39
C HIS A 126 1.36 -18.02 9.07
N SER A 127 0.80 -19.23 9.02
CA SER A 127 -0.64 -19.43 8.83
C SER A 127 -1.43 -18.71 9.94
N GLY A 128 -2.06 -17.58 9.59
CA GLY A 128 -3.01 -16.88 10.46
C GLY A 128 -2.48 -15.67 11.25
N ARG A 129 -1.23 -15.21 11.04
CA ARG A 129 -0.73 -13.99 11.71
C ARG A 129 -1.25 -12.72 11.05
N GLN A 130 -2.31 -12.17 11.63
CA GLN A 130 -3.03 -10.99 11.10
C GLN A 130 -2.22 -9.69 11.25
N ASP A 131 -1.41 -9.57 12.32
CA ASP A 131 -0.57 -8.38 12.54
C ASP A 131 0.43 -8.15 11.41
N LEU A 132 1.01 -9.23 10.88
CA LEU A 132 1.94 -9.17 9.75
C LEU A 132 1.24 -8.78 8.46
N LEU A 133 -0.07 -9.04 8.33
CA LEU A 133 -0.84 -8.64 7.16
C LEU A 133 -1.02 -7.12 7.09
N VAL A 134 -1.24 -6.47 8.24
CA VAL A 134 -1.27 -5.01 8.34
C VAL A 134 0.09 -4.42 7.94
N MET A 135 1.19 -5.02 8.40
CA MET A 135 2.53 -4.58 8.00
C MET A 135 2.80 -4.85 6.52
N GLY A 136 2.28 -5.95 5.96
CA GLY A 136 2.31 -6.23 4.53
C GLY A 136 1.53 -5.22 3.70
N LEU A 137 0.43 -4.66 4.21
CA LEU A 137 -0.23 -3.52 3.56
C LEU A 137 0.63 -2.26 3.61
N LEU A 138 1.33 -2.02 4.72
CA LEU A 138 2.26 -0.90 4.83
C LEU A 138 3.45 -1.03 3.85
N SER A 139 3.91 -2.25 3.56
CA SER A 139 5.01 -2.48 2.61
C SER A 139 4.70 -2.02 1.19
N THR A 140 3.41 -1.99 0.85
CA THR A 140 2.97 -1.54 -0.47
C THR A 140 3.25 -0.06 -0.73
N CYS A 141 3.75 0.71 0.26
CA CYS A 141 4.31 2.04 0.01
C CYS A 141 5.53 2.01 -0.93
N LEU A 142 6.19 0.85 -1.08
CA LEU A 142 7.23 0.60 -2.09
C LEU A 142 6.66 0.30 -3.48
N SER A 143 5.36 0.39 -3.72
CA SER A 143 4.79 0.15 -5.05
C SER A 143 5.34 1.03 -6.18
N PRO A 144 5.84 2.27 -5.94
CA PRO A 144 6.50 3.05 -7.00
C PRO A 144 7.68 2.33 -7.65
N ILE A 145 8.43 1.53 -6.89
CA ILE A 145 9.54 0.68 -7.37
C ILE A 145 9.09 -0.29 -8.47
N VAL A 146 7.93 -0.91 -8.26
CA VAL A 146 7.37 -1.83 -9.24
C VAL A 146 6.99 -1.07 -10.51
N SER A 147 6.51 0.16 -10.38
CA SER A 147 6.11 0.98 -11.52
C SER A 147 7.29 1.56 -12.30
N THR A 148 8.40 1.90 -11.67
CA THR A 148 9.61 2.38 -12.36
C THR A 148 10.19 1.28 -13.25
N ILE A 149 10.23 0.03 -12.75
CA ILE A 149 10.65 -1.14 -13.52
C ILE A 149 9.68 -1.45 -14.65
N TYR A 150 8.36 -1.34 -14.40
CA TYR A 150 7.33 -1.58 -15.41
C TYR A 150 7.43 -0.59 -16.59
N CYS A 151 7.71 0.68 -16.30
CA CYS A 151 7.81 1.75 -17.30
C CYS A 151 9.24 1.99 -17.82
N ALA A 152 10.21 1.13 -17.50
CA ALA A 152 11.58 1.26 -17.99
C ALA A 152 11.61 1.22 -19.54
N PRO A 153 12.37 2.10 -20.21
CA PRO A 153 12.33 2.31 -21.66
C PRO A 153 12.96 1.19 -22.53
N ASP A 154 13.03 -0.05 -22.03
CA ASP A 154 13.59 -1.17 -22.80
C ASP A 154 12.62 -1.69 -23.87
N HIS A 155 13.15 -2.21 -24.97
CA HIS A 155 12.40 -2.65 -26.16
C HIS A 155 11.40 -3.82 -25.91
N PHE A 156 11.43 -4.48 -24.74
CA PHE A 156 10.59 -5.63 -24.41
C PHE A 156 9.63 -5.37 -23.25
N PHE A 157 8.49 -4.73 -23.53
CA PHE A 157 7.42 -4.44 -22.56
C PHE A 157 6.96 -5.66 -21.73
N ILE A 158 6.91 -6.84 -22.38
CA ILE A 158 6.52 -8.10 -21.76
C ILE A 158 7.59 -8.54 -20.73
N SER A 159 8.87 -8.40 -21.07
CA SER A 159 9.98 -8.73 -20.17
C SER A 159 9.96 -7.85 -18.92
N ASN A 160 9.77 -6.54 -19.10
CA ASN A 160 9.74 -5.59 -17.98
C ASN A 160 8.57 -5.84 -17.02
N THR A 161 7.42 -6.26 -17.56
CA THR A 161 6.27 -6.65 -16.73
C THR A 161 6.59 -7.85 -15.84
N PHE A 162 7.23 -8.89 -16.37
CA PHE A 162 7.62 -10.06 -15.58
C PHE A 162 8.69 -9.72 -14.54
N ILE A 163 9.68 -8.89 -14.89
CA ILE A 163 10.72 -8.44 -13.98
C ILE A 163 10.12 -7.61 -12.84
N ALA A 164 9.21 -6.68 -13.14
CA ALA A 164 8.51 -5.88 -12.13
C ALA A 164 7.64 -6.74 -11.20
N LEU A 165 6.93 -7.73 -11.76
CA LEU A 165 6.14 -8.67 -10.96
C LEU A 165 7.04 -9.50 -10.02
N ALA A 166 8.15 -10.03 -10.54
CA ALA A 166 9.10 -10.82 -9.78
C ALA A 166 9.79 -9.99 -8.68
N SER A 167 10.22 -8.76 -8.97
CA SER A 167 10.82 -7.86 -8.00
C SER A 167 9.83 -7.46 -6.92
N GLY A 168 8.60 -7.07 -7.29
CA GLY A 168 7.55 -6.74 -6.33
C GLY A 168 7.19 -7.90 -5.41
N LEU A 169 7.10 -9.13 -5.96
CA LEU A 169 6.86 -10.34 -5.17
C LEU A 169 8.03 -10.62 -4.22
N PHE A 170 9.27 -10.48 -4.68
CA PHE A 170 10.46 -10.66 -3.87
C PHE A 170 10.54 -9.63 -2.72
N ILE A 171 10.28 -8.36 -3.01
CA ILE A 171 10.22 -7.29 -1.99
C ILE A 171 9.14 -7.61 -0.96
N GLY A 172 7.92 -7.95 -1.41
CA GLY A 172 6.82 -8.29 -0.52
C GLY A 172 7.08 -9.53 0.34
N TYR A 173 7.80 -10.53 -0.20
CA TYR A 173 8.17 -11.73 0.54
C TYR A 173 9.27 -11.47 1.58
N THR A 174 10.27 -10.63 1.25
CA THR A 174 11.45 -10.38 2.11
C THR A 174 11.21 -9.33 3.19
N ILE A 175 10.27 -8.41 3.00
CA ILE A 175 10.03 -7.32 3.96
C ILE A 175 9.45 -7.82 5.30
N LEU A 176 8.60 -8.85 5.28
CA LEU A 176 7.99 -9.44 6.47
C LEU A 176 9.00 -10.13 7.41
N PRO A 177 9.93 -11.00 6.94
CA PRO A 177 10.93 -11.58 7.82
C PRO A 177 11.90 -10.53 8.38
N ILE A 178 12.24 -9.49 7.60
CA ILE A 178 13.08 -8.38 8.10
C ILE A 178 12.33 -7.64 9.22
N PHE A 179 11.04 -7.34 9.04
CA PHE A 179 10.21 -6.74 10.07
C PHE A 179 10.19 -7.59 11.35
N GLU A 180 10.03 -8.91 11.24
CA GLU A 180 10.03 -9.81 12.40
C GLU A 180 11.37 -9.82 13.13
N PHE A 181 12.48 -9.83 12.40
CA PHE A 181 13.83 -9.73 12.97
C PHE A 181 14.00 -8.42 13.76
N LEU A 182 13.59 -7.29 13.19
CA LEU A 182 13.68 -5.99 13.86
C LEU A 182 12.73 -5.89 15.06
N LYS A 183 11.54 -6.48 14.97
CA LYS A 183 10.56 -6.50 16.06
C LYS A 183 11.12 -7.10 17.35
N VAL A 184 11.99 -8.10 17.24
CA VAL A 184 12.69 -8.70 18.38
C VAL A 184 13.68 -7.72 19.04
N HIS A 185 14.32 -6.85 18.26
CA HIS A 185 15.38 -5.96 18.74
C HIS A 185 14.86 -4.64 19.34
N THR A 186 13.79 -4.07 18.80
CA THR A 186 13.31 -2.71 19.14
C THR A 186 12.05 -2.68 20.02
N LYS A 187 11.59 -3.83 20.52
CA LYS A 187 10.48 -3.94 21.49
C LYS A 187 9.19 -3.22 21.05
N GLU A 188 8.58 -3.72 19.96
CA GLU A 188 7.19 -3.42 19.54
C GLU A 188 6.89 -2.06 18.88
N LEU A 189 7.89 -1.28 18.47
CA LEU A 189 7.67 -0.12 17.59
C LEU A 189 7.33 -0.54 16.15
N ASN A 190 6.15 -1.11 15.94
CA ASN A 190 5.77 -1.77 14.68
C ASN A 190 5.89 -0.85 13.45
N LEU A 191 5.48 0.43 13.55
CA LEU A 191 5.64 1.39 12.44
C LEU A 191 7.12 1.66 12.12
N TYR A 192 7.96 1.83 13.13
CA TYR A 192 9.40 2.07 12.94
C TYR A 192 10.10 0.84 12.36
N ASN A 193 9.79 -0.34 12.89
CA ASN A 193 10.37 -1.61 12.46
C ASN A 193 10.05 -1.96 11.01
N MET A 194 8.97 -1.38 10.48
CA MET A 194 8.62 -1.50 9.09
C MET A 194 9.15 -0.34 8.27
N GLY A 195 9.08 0.89 8.77
CA GLY A 195 9.61 2.07 8.09
C GLY A 195 11.09 1.94 7.76
N PHE A 196 11.91 1.47 8.71
CA PHE A 196 13.35 1.35 8.49
C PHE A 196 13.75 0.43 7.32
N PRO A 197 13.22 -0.81 7.20
CA PRO A 197 13.42 -1.63 6.01
C PRO A 197 12.91 -1.00 4.71
N LEU A 198 11.76 -0.32 4.75
CA LEU A 198 11.18 0.33 3.58
C LEU A 198 12.08 1.47 3.09
N ASP A 199 12.53 2.32 4.00
CA ASP A 199 13.43 3.45 3.69
C ASP A 199 14.78 2.95 3.18
N SER A 200 15.31 1.87 3.77
CA SER A 200 16.58 1.27 3.33
C SER A 200 16.48 0.69 1.91
N LEU A 201 15.40 -0.02 1.60
CA LEU A 201 15.16 -0.57 0.26
C LEU A 201 14.88 0.53 -0.77
N GLY A 202 14.11 1.55 -0.40
CA GLY A 202 13.86 2.71 -1.25
C GLY A 202 15.13 3.51 -1.53
N PHE A 203 16.03 3.65 -0.54
CA PHE A 203 17.32 4.29 -0.72
C PHE A 203 18.24 3.52 -1.66
N LEU A 204 18.29 2.19 -1.57
CA LEU A 204 19.12 1.37 -2.46
C LEU A 204 18.73 1.50 -3.94
N GLU A 205 17.46 1.77 -4.23
CA GLU A 205 16.99 1.97 -5.60
C GLU A 205 17.14 3.40 -6.09
N THR A 206 16.87 4.38 -5.21
CA THR A 206 17.03 5.81 -5.52
C THR A 206 18.48 6.28 -5.46
N TRP A 207 19.40 5.43 -4.97
CA TRP A 207 20.82 5.68 -5.00
C TRP A 207 21.23 6.05 -6.43
N PRO A 208 21.98 7.14 -6.63
CA PRO A 208 22.28 7.60 -7.96
C PRO A 208 22.98 6.47 -8.71
N ARG A 209 22.32 5.94 -9.75
CA ARG A 209 23.04 5.33 -10.85
C ARG A 209 23.81 6.48 -11.48
N GLY A 210 24.99 6.74 -10.92
CA GLY A 210 25.88 7.79 -11.39
C GLY A 210 26.13 7.56 -12.87
N THR A 211 25.54 8.41 -13.69
CA THR A 211 26.14 8.80 -14.95
C THR A 211 27.40 9.58 -14.58
N PHE A 212 28.53 8.87 -14.54
CA PHE A 212 29.83 9.44 -14.83
C PHE A 212 30.20 9.03 -16.25
#